data_AF-A0A395SE92-F1
#
_entry.id   AF-A0A395SE92-F1
#
_cell.length_a   1.000
_cell.length_b   1.000
_cell.length_c   1.000
_cell.angle_alpha   90.00
_cell.angle_beta   90.00
_cell.angle_gamma   90.00
#
_symmetry.space_group_name_H-M   'P 1'
#
loop_
_entity.id
_entity.type
_entity.pdbx_description
1 polymer ?
#
loop_
_entity_poly.entity_id
_entity_poly.type
_entity_poly.pdbx_seq_one_letter_code
_entity_poly.pdbx_strand_id
1 'polypeptide(L)'
;MALADESSRIVEQFDFSDEELNRNVKEFLRQMDEGLQNEGTSLQQIPTYVTGVPNGTEKGLYLAVDLGGTNFRVCSIMLNGDTTFNLTYNKVAIPKELMVAKTSSDLFSFLAKQIEIFLKEHHADHFNSHLRRRNTSSAPSGYRDEHIFRLGFTFSFPVKQLAINKGLLIRWTKGFDIPDAVGKDVCALLQNEIDNLHLPVKVAALVNDTVGTLMARSYTSTGKSRSVLGAIFGTGTNGAYMEKLDNIKKPITGDYDQSTGEMVVNTEWGSFDNQLNVLPSTPWDKALDAGSVNPGDQMFEKRVSGMFLGEIVRLAVADLINNEDSSLFKDLNSSFNDWGTTTNIAPTSGFLKPWGLDSAIMSVAAADNTPELSTLRQELENLGGVYTPSLEDAQTFKAISNAVGRRAARLSAVAIGAIAINSGKLNDINEEVIDIGVDGSLVEHYPFFRDMIYEALRSIDGIGLKGAEKIRIGIAKDGSGVGAALIALVAASREKPEDYLTNLRSESNRARKSSDAILDSSPVSNQALLVGGVVGVLALAALWYSKRR
;
A
#
# COMPACT_ATOMS: atom_id res chain seq x y z
N MET A 1 -15.03 -40.46 -15.20
CA MET A 1 -14.12 -40.00 -16.28
C MET A 1 -12.70 -40.06 -15.73
N ALA A 2 -11.64 -40.12 -16.54
CA ALA A 2 -10.29 -40.07 -15.98
C ALA A 2 -10.10 -38.70 -15.29
N LEU A 3 -9.46 -38.65 -14.12
CA LEU A 3 -9.22 -37.41 -13.38
C LEU A 3 -8.51 -36.36 -14.25
N ALA A 4 -7.65 -36.82 -15.17
CA ALA A 4 -7.02 -35.99 -16.20
C ALA A 4 -8.01 -35.26 -17.14
N ASP A 5 -9.12 -35.89 -17.55
CA ASP A 5 -10.10 -35.28 -18.46
C ASP A 5 -10.84 -34.14 -17.75
N GLU A 6 -11.26 -34.38 -16.51
CA GLU A 6 -11.98 -33.40 -15.71
C GLU A 6 -11.05 -32.24 -15.29
N SER A 7 -9.80 -32.54 -14.96
CA SER A 7 -8.75 -31.55 -14.74
C SER A 7 -8.58 -30.64 -15.97
N SER A 8 -8.51 -31.22 -17.17
CA SER A 8 -8.38 -30.47 -18.43
C SER A 8 -9.59 -29.54 -18.66
N ARG A 9 -10.81 -30.02 -18.42
CA ARG A 9 -12.05 -29.22 -18.51
C ARG A 9 -12.05 -28.00 -17.57
N ILE A 10 -11.50 -28.14 -16.37
CA ILE A 10 -11.37 -27.04 -15.41
C ILE A 10 -10.28 -26.06 -15.87
N VAL A 11 -9.12 -26.58 -16.27
CA VAL A 11 -7.99 -25.77 -16.74
C VAL A 11 -8.39 -24.91 -17.94
N GLU A 12 -9.13 -25.46 -18.91
CA GLU A 12 -9.62 -24.72 -20.09
C GLU A 12 -10.50 -23.52 -19.73
N GLN A 13 -11.29 -23.59 -18.65
CA GLN A 13 -12.11 -22.46 -18.21
C GLN A 13 -11.31 -21.31 -17.60
N PHE A 14 -10.06 -21.56 -17.21
CA PHE A 14 -9.14 -20.53 -16.74
C PHE A 14 -8.25 -19.97 -17.86
N ASP A 15 -8.37 -20.49 -19.08
CA ASP A 15 -7.65 -19.89 -20.21
C ASP A 15 -8.06 -18.43 -20.39
N PHE A 16 -7.10 -17.61 -20.81
CA PHE A 16 -7.30 -16.19 -21.04
C PHE A 16 -6.59 -15.83 -22.33
N SER A 17 -7.31 -15.94 -23.43
CA SER A 17 -6.80 -15.84 -24.79
C SER A 17 -6.16 -14.48 -25.09
N ASP A 18 -5.40 -14.39 -26.19
CA ASP A 18 -4.84 -13.12 -26.65
C ASP A 18 -5.95 -12.14 -27.08
N GLU A 19 -7.07 -12.66 -27.60
CA GLU A 19 -8.25 -11.86 -27.92
C GLU A 19 -8.92 -11.28 -26.67
N GLU A 20 -9.05 -12.06 -25.59
CA GLU A 20 -9.56 -11.57 -24.31
C GLU A 20 -8.63 -10.56 -23.66
N LEU A 21 -7.32 -10.82 -23.69
CA LEU A 21 -6.29 -9.89 -23.23
C LEU A 21 -6.45 -8.53 -23.91
N ASN A 22 -6.55 -8.51 -25.24
CA ASN A 22 -6.68 -7.27 -26.01
C ASN A 22 -8.03 -6.56 -25.80
N ARG A 23 -9.12 -7.31 -25.63
CA ARG A 23 -10.42 -6.74 -25.23
C ARG A 23 -10.35 -6.06 -23.87
N ASN A 24 -9.69 -6.70 -22.91
CA ASN A 24 -9.51 -6.15 -21.56
C ASN A 24 -8.62 -4.90 -21.58
N VAL A 25 -7.56 -4.85 -22.37
CA VAL A 25 -6.71 -3.63 -22.52
C VAL A 25 -7.52 -2.46 -23.06
N LYS A 26 -8.35 -2.69 -24.08
CA LYS A 26 -9.22 -1.65 -24.66
C LYS A 26 -10.23 -1.11 -23.65
N GLU A 27 -10.87 -1.99 -22.89
CA GLU A 27 -11.81 -1.58 -21.85
C GLU A 27 -11.12 -0.89 -20.66
N PHE A 28 -9.91 -1.33 -20.29
CA PHE A 28 -9.10 -0.68 -19.26
C PHE A 28 -8.78 0.76 -19.64
N LEU A 29 -8.29 0.99 -20.86
CA LEU A 29 -8.03 2.34 -21.38
C LEU A 29 -9.30 3.21 -21.40
N ARG A 30 -10.45 2.64 -21.78
CA ARG A 30 -11.73 3.34 -21.78
C ARG A 30 -12.15 3.77 -20.37
N GLN A 31 -12.08 2.87 -19.39
CA GLN A 31 -12.41 3.19 -18.00
C GLN A 31 -11.39 4.13 -17.34
N MET A 32 -10.12 4.10 -17.78
CA MET A 32 -9.11 5.07 -17.32
C MET A 32 -9.52 6.49 -17.73
N ASP A 33 -9.82 6.70 -19.02
CA ASP A 33 -10.29 7.99 -19.53
C ASP A 33 -11.58 8.45 -18.84
N GLU A 34 -12.54 7.53 -18.66
CA GLU A 34 -13.79 7.81 -17.94
C GLU A 34 -13.54 8.31 -16.51
N GLY A 35 -12.61 7.68 -15.79
CA GLY A 35 -12.24 8.05 -14.41
C GLY A 35 -11.44 9.36 -14.29
N LEU A 36 -10.77 9.79 -15.36
CA LEU A 36 -10.15 11.11 -15.42
C LEU A 36 -11.18 12.23 -15.65
N GLN A 37 -12.32 11.89 -16.25
CA GLN A 37 -13.39 12.82 -16.57
C GLN A 37 -14.46 12.93 -15.47
N ASN A 38 -14.79 11.83 -14.80
CA ASN A 38 -15.92 11.74 -13.88
C ASN A 38 -15.52 11.20 -12.49
N GLU A 39 -16.32 11.51 -11.47
CA GLU A 39 -16.25 10.87 -10.15
C GLU A 39 -17.18 9.64 -10.10
N GLY A 40 -16.90 8.69 -9.19
CA GLY A 40 -17.78 7.54 -8.94
C GLY A 40 -17.71 6.41 -9.98
N THR A 41 -16.69 6.41 -10.83
CA THR A 41 -16.39 5.38 -11.83
C THR A 41 -15.69 4.16 -11.21
N SER A 42 -15.69 3.04 -11.91
CA SER A 42 -14.99 1.81 -11.51
C SER A 42 -13.49 2.04 -11.30
N LEU A 43 -12.81 2.65 -12.27
CA LEU A 43 -11.46 3.18 -12.10
C LEU A 43 -11.55 4.60 -11.55
N GLN A 44 -11.13 4.82 -10.31
CA GLN A 44 -11.34 6.10 -9.64
C GLN A 44 -10.35 7.18 -10.06
N GLN A 45 -9.15 6.82 -10.54
CA GLN A 45 -8.13 7.77 -11.01
C GLN A 45 -7.88 8.93 -10.02
N ILE A 46 -7.66 8.62 -8.75
CA ILE A 46 -7.57 9.59 -7.65
C ILE A 46 -6.32 10.49 -7.82
N PRO A 47 -6.49 11.83 -7.92
CA PRO A 47 -5.38 12.78 -7.91
C PRO A 47 -4.63 12.75 -6.57
N THR A 48 -3.32 12.55 -6.61
CA THR A 48 -2.50 12.37 -5.39
C THR A 48 -1.81 13.65 -4.92
N TYR A 49 -1.95 14.73 -5.69
CA TYR A 49 -1.26 16.02 -5.47
C TYR A 49 0.27 15.92 -5.60
N VAL A 50 0.85 14.76 -5.94
CA VAL A 50 2.28 14.61 -6.23
C VAL A 50 2.52 14.95 -7.70
N THR A 51 3.26 16.01 -8.00
CA THR A 51 3.39 16.59 -9.35
C THR A 51 4.76 16.35 -9.98
N GLY A 52 5.60 15.56 -9.32
CA GLY A 52 6.93 15.21 -9.81
C GLY A 52 7.40 13.90 -9.22
N VAL A 53 8.21 13.20 -9.98
CA VAL A 53 8.93 11.99 -9.55
C VAL A 53 10.42 12.32 -9.38
N PRO A 54 11.10 11.65 -8.45
CA PRO A 54 12.51 11.89 -8.20
C PRO A 54 13.38 11.50 -9.40
N ASN A 55 14.57 12.08 -9.46
CA ASN A 55 15.57 11.85 -10.51
C ASN A 55 16.86 11.20 -10.00
N GLY A 56 16.93 10.85 -8.71
CA GLY A 56 18.07 10.19 -8.08
C GLY A 56 19.11 11.14 -7.50
N THR A 57 18.96 12.45 -7.67
CA THR A 57 19.89 13.47 -7.14
C THR A 57 19.47 14.02 -5.78
N GLU A 58 18.29 13.62 -5.29
CA GLU A 58 17.73 14.03 -4.01
C GLU A 58 18.63 13.62 -2.84
N LYS A 59 18.78 14.49 -1.85
CA LYS A 59 19.61 14.26 -0.66
C LYS A 59 18.86 14.59 0.61
N GLY A 60 19.32 13.97 1.70
CA GLY A 60 18.90 14.32 3.06
C GLY A 60 18.16 13.20 3.78
N LEU A 61 17.83 13.49 5.03
CA LEU A 61 17.23 12.55 5.96
C LEU A 61 15.74 12.83 6.12
N TYR A 62 14.92 11.82 5.83
CA TYR A 62 13.47 11.90 5.89
C TYR A 62 12.91 10.73 6.70
N LEU A 63 11.75 10.95 7.33
CA LEU A 63 11.02 9.89 8.01
C LEU A 63 9.91 9.37 7.11
N ALA A 64 9.60 8.09 7.29
CA ALA A 64 8.41 7.47 6.75
C ALA A 64 7.77 6.59 7.80
N VAL A 65 6.45 6.56 7.82
CA VAL A 65 5.70 5.60 8.63
C VAL A 65 4.69 4.87 7.77
N ASP A 66 4.51 3.59 8.04
CA ASP A 66 3.68 2.69 7.26
C ASP A 66 2.73 1.95 8.19
N LEU A 67 1.44 2.29 8.08
CA LEU A 67 0.36 1.61 8.79
C LEU A 67 -0.17 0.45 7.95
N GLY A 68 0.43 -0.73 8.15
CA GLY A 68 -0.01 -1.97 7.53
C GLY A 68 -1.21 -2.61 8.25
N GLY A 69 -1.68 -3.74 7.71
CA GLY A 69 -2.82 -4.49 8.27
C GLY A 69 -2.57 -5.18 9.62
N THR A 70 -1.30 -5.39 9.98
CA THR A 70 -0.92 -6.15 11.20
C THR A 70 0.25 -5.52 11.94
N ASN A 71 1.08 -4.77 11.23
CA ASN A 71 2.28 -4.16 11.78
C ASN A 71 2.32 -2.69 11.42
N PHE A 72 2.85 -1.90 12.34
CA PHE A 72 3.25 -0.53 12.10
C PHE A 72 4.76 -0.47 11.95
N ARG A 73 5.26 0.32 11.00
CA ARG A 73 6.68 0.49 10.76
C ARG A 73 7.05 1.96 10.74
N VAL A 74 8.13 2.30 11.43
CA VAL A 74 8.75 3.63 11.42
C VAL A 74 10.12 3.51 10.77
N CYS A 75 10.42 4.38 9.83
CA CYS A 75 11.63 4.36 9.02
C CYS A 75 12.31 5.72 9.00
N SER A 76 13.63 5.75 8.96
CA SER A 76 14.42 6.89 8.50
C SER A 76 15.22 6.53 7.26
N ILE A 77 15.13 7.38 6.25
CA ILE A 77 15.77 7.19 4.95
C ILE A 77 16.75 8.33 4.74
N MET A 78 18.03 7.98 4.60
CA MET A 78 19.08 8.90 4.15
C MET A 78 19.26 8.73 2.65
N LEU A 79 18.92 9.75 1.88
CA LEU A 79 19.15 9.81 0.44
C LEU A 79 20.55 10.36 0.15
N ASN A 80 21.34 9.62 -0.62
CA ASN A 80 22.74 9.94 -0.90
C ASN A 80 22.91 10.84 -2.15
N GLY A 81 21.87 10.96 -2.98
CA GLY A 81 21.85 11.77 -4.21
C GLY A 81 22.67 11.19 -5.35
N ASP A 82 22.84 9.87 -5.35
CA ASP A 82 23.52 9.07 -6.35
C ASP A 82 22.70 7.81 -6.69
N THR A 83 21.37 7.89 -6.60
CA THR A 83 20.40 6.77 -6.71
C THR A 83 20.46 5.72 -5.59
N THR A 84 21.34 5.89 -4.58
CA THR A 84 21.41 5.01 -3.41
C THR A 84 20.82 5.64 -2.16
N PHE A 85 20.46 4.82 -1.17
CA PHE A 85 19.92 5.27 0.10
C PHE A 85 20.30 4.32 1.25
N ASN A 86 20.27 4.83 2.48
CA ASN A 86 20.38 4.03 3.69
C ASN A 86 19.05 4.05 4.43
N LEU A 87 18.55 2.86 4.78
CA LEU A 87 17.28 2.66 5.47
C LEU A 87 17.52 2.09 6.87
N THR A 88 16.96 2.74 7.86
CA THR A 88 16.83 2.22 9.23
C THR A 88 15.36 2.16 9.57
N TYR A 89 14.88 1.06 10.16
CA TYR A 89 13.47 0.92 10.50
C TYR A 89 13.26 0.11 11.78
N ASN A 90 12.18 0.42 12.49
CA ASN A 90 11.61 -0.44 13.53
C ASN A 90 10.22 -0.91 13.07
N LYS A 91 9.91 -2.19 13.31
CA LYS A 91 8.61 -2.79 13.01
C LYS A 91 8.00 -3.33 14.29
N VAL A 92 6.73 -3.01 14.53
CA VAL A 92 5.99 -3.42 15.72
C VAL A 92 4.62 -3.96 15.33
N ALA A 93 4.17 -5.02 15.99
CA ALA A 93 2.81 -5.53 15.82
C ALA A 93 1.80 -4.54 16.40
N ILE A 94 0.68 -4.34 15.71
CA ILE A 94 -0.41 -3.49 16.20
C ILE A 94 -1.25 -4.33 17.15
N PRO A 95 -1.44 -3.92 18.42
CA PRO A 95 -2.35 -4.59 19.34
C PRO A 95 -3.76 -4.67 18.74
N LYS A 96 -4.39 -5.85 18.78
CA LYS A 96 -5.69 -6.10 18.11
C LYS A 96 -6.79 -5.20 18.65
N GLU A 97 -6.74 -4.91 19.95
CA GLU A 97 -7.65 -3.98 20.63
C GLU A 97 -7.59 -2.55 20.08
N LEU A 98 -6.45 -2.12 19.54
CA LEU A 98 -6.31 -0.80 18.92
C LEU A 98 -6.89 -0.76 17.51
N MET A 99 -6.97 -1.90 16.82
CA MET A 99 -7.58 -1.99 15.48
C MET A 99 -9.09 -1.80 15.54
N VAL A 100 -9.73 -2.08 16.67
CA VAL A 100 -11.17 -1.96 16.92
C VAL A 100 -11.49 -0.99 18.06
N ALA A 101 -10.59 -0.03 18.28
CA ALA A 101 -10.74 0.97 19.33
C ALA A 101 -11.97 1.85 19.08
N LYS A 102 -12.55 2.37 20.16
CA LYS A 102 -13.70 3.28 20.06
C LYS A 102 -13.31 4.66 19.53
N THR A 103 -12.09 5.10 19.84
CA THR A 103 -11.60 6.44 19.46
C THR A 103 -10.37 6.34 18.58
N SER A 104 -10.23 7.27 17.62
CA SER A 104 -9.05 7.30 16.78
C SER A 104 -7.78 7.63 17.58
N SER A 105 -7.90 8.46 18.63
CA SER A 105 -6.77 8.87 19.48
C SER A 105 -6.01 7.67 20.06
N ASP A 106 -6.67 6.58 20.44
CA ASP A 106 -6.01 5.38 20.97
C ASP A 106 -4.98 4.79 19.98
N LEU A 107 -5.38 4.63 18.71
CA LEU A 107 -4.49 4.14 17.66
C LEU A 107 -3.39 5.17 17.35
N PHE A 108 -3.77 6.42 17.07
CA PHE A 108 -2.81 7.45 16.63
C PHE A 108 -1.80 7.82 17.74
N SER A 109 -2.20 7.77 19.01
CA SER A 109 -1.30 7.94 20.16
C SER A 109 -0.29 6.80 20.24
N PHE A 110 -0.70 5.56 19.97
CA PHE A 110 0.23 4.44 19.83
C PHE A 110 1.23 4.68 18.69
N LEU A 111 0.78 5.12 17.52
CA LEU A 111 1.68 5.42 16.39
C LEU A 111 2.70 6.51 16.76
N ALA A 112 2.26 7.60 17.38
CA ALA A 112 3.13 8.70 17.81
C ALA A 112 4.17 8.24 18.85
N LYS A 113 3.80 7.36 19.79
CA LYS A 113 4.74 6.76 20.75
C LYS A 113 5.81 5.89 20.06
N GLN A 114 5.44 5.14 19.03
CA GLN A 114 6.42 4.36 18.26
C GLN A 114 7.41 5.26 17.51
N ILE A 115 6.95 6.42 16.99
CA ILE A 115 7.82 7.44 16.40
C ILE A 115 8.78 7.99 17.46
N GLU A 116 8.30 8.32 18.66
CA GLU A 116 9.14 8.79 19.77
C GLU A 116 10.25 7.77 20.12
N ILE A 117 9.89 6.50 20.31
CA ILE A 117 10.84 5.42 20.63
C ILE A 117 11.91 5.33 19.54
N PHE A 118 11.49 5.32 18.27
CA PHE A 118 12.39 5.24 17.13
C PHE A 118 13.37 6.43 17.07
N LEU A 119 12.89 7.66 17.32
CA LEU A 119 13.74 8.85 17.36
C LEU A 119 14.76 8.81 18.50
N LYS A 120 14.37 8.32 19.68
CA LYS A 120 15.28 8.17 20.83
C LYS A 120 16.36 7.13 20.57
N GLU A 121 16.04 6.06 19.85
CA GLU A 121 16.95 4.97 19.56
C GLU A 121 17.95 5.34 18.44
N HIS A 122 17.45 5.87 17.32
CA HIS A 122 18.24 6.02 16.09
C HIS A 122 18.65 7.46 15.77
N HIS A 123 18.01 8.46 16.40
CA HIS A 123 18.22 9.89 16.12
C HIS A 123 18.37 10.72 17.41
N ALA A 124 18.99 10.14 18.44
CA ALA A 124 19.10 10.71 19.78
C ALA A 124 19.71 12.12 19.80
N ASP A 125 20.71 12.39 18.97
CA ASP A 125 21.35 13.70 18.88
C ASP A 125 20.39 14.78 18.38
N HIS A 126 19.62 14.47 17.32
CA HIS A 126 18.58 15.35 16.80
C HIS A 126 17.46 15.55 17.84
N PHE A 127 17.00 14.46 18.47
CA PHE A 127 15.98 14.49 19.52
C PHE A 127 16.40 15.35 20.72
N ASN A 128 17.62 15.14 21.23
CA ASN A 128 18.17 15.87 22.37
C ASN A 128 18.46 17.34 22.02
N SER A 129 18.89 17.63 20.79
CA SER A 129 19.11 19.02 20.34
C SER A 129 17.81 19.83 20.32
N HIS A 130 16.70 19.23 19.92
CA HIS A 130 15.38 19.83 19.94
C HIS A 130 14.89 20.12 21.38
N LEU A 131 15.00 19.12 22.26
CA LEU A 131 14.66 19.29 23.69
C LEU A 131 15.50 20.38 24.36
N ARG A 132 16.81 20.44 24.08
CA ARG A 132 17.71 21.48 24.64
C ARG A 132 17.34 22.88 24.16
N ARG A 133 16.99 23.06 22.87
CA ARG A 133 16.59 24.36 22.32
C ARG A 133 15.27 24.87 22.89
N ARG A 134 14.33 23.97 23.19
CA ARG A 134 13.08 24.31 23.88
C ARG A 134 13.32 24.85 25.29
N ASN A 135 14.33 24.32 25.99
CA ASN A 135 14.68 24.76 27.34
C ASN A 135 15.45 26.09 27.39
N THR A 136 15.98 26.59 26.27
CA THR A 136 16.67 27.89 26.19
C THR A 136 15.72 28.98 25.66
N SER A 137 14.98 29.62 26.58
CA SER A 137 14.05 30.72 26.28
C SER A 137 14.78 32.06 26.13
N SER A 138 15.46 32.33 25.00
CA SER A 138 16.20 33.62 24.86
C SER A 138 16.42 34.15 23.43
N ALA A 139 15.53 33.89 22.45
CA ALA A 139 15.63 34.55 21.13
C ALA A 139 14.51 35.61 20.95
N PRO A 140 14.84 36.89 20.68
CA PRO A 140 13.85 37.96 20.44
C PRO A 140 12.95 37.74 19.22
N SER A 141 13.36 36.86 18.30
CA SER A 141 12.65 36.56 17.04
C SER A 141 11.59 35.46 17.14
N GLY A 142 11.36 34.88 18.32
CA GLY A 142 10.53 33.68 18.47
C GLY A 142 11.22 32.42 17.94
N TYR A 143 10.65 31.28 18.31
CA TYR A 143 11.13 29.93 18.02
C TYR A 143 11.13 29.66 16.49
N ARG A 144 12.27 29.21 15.93
CA ARG A 144 12.38 28.72 14.54
C ARG A 144 12.69 27.22 14.58
N ASP A 145 11.78 26.39 14.11
CA ASP A 145 12.03 24.95 13.96
C ASP A 145 12.84 24.67 12.69
N GLU A 146 14.15 24.89 12.75
CA GLU A 146 15.05 24.64 11.62
C GLU A 146 15.43 23.15 11.44
N HIS A 147 14.97 22.25 12.33
CA HIS A 147 15.31 20.81 12.30
C HIS A 147 14.11 19.88 12.53
N ILE A 148 12.98 20.15 11.88
CA ILE A 148 11.85 19.22 11.87
C ILE A 148 12.12 18.07 10.89
N PHE A 149 11.99 16.84 11.37
CA PHE A 149 11.89 15.68 10.50
C PHE A 149 10.59 15.74 9.70
N ARG A 150 10.71 15.73 8.38
CA ARG A 150 9.56 15.62 7.50
C ARG A 150 9.20 14.15 7.35
N LEU A 151 7.94 13.83 7.61
CA LEU A 151 7.42 12.48 7.66
C LEU A 151 6.42 12.25 6.53
N GLY A 152 6.67 11.23 5.73
CA GLY A 152 5.68 10.66 4.81
C GLY A 152 4.85 9.61 5.53
N PHE A 153 3.53 9.74 5.49
CA PHE A 153 2.61 8.81 6.11
C PHE A 153 1.99 7.90 5.04
N THR A 154 2.51 6.68 4.93
CA THR A 154 1.90 5.64 4.11
C THR A 154 0.68 5.08 4.81
N PHE A 155 -0.48 5.31 4.21
CA PHE A 155 -1.77 4.95 4.76
C PHE A 155 -2.60 4.24 3.68
N SER A 156 -2.38 2.93 3.56
CA SER A 156 -3.01 2.09 2.54
C SER A 156 -4.45 1.69 2.91
N PHE A 157 -5.30 2.69 3.14
CA PHE A 157 -6.75 2.57 3.30
C PHE A 157 -7.46 3.53 2.33
N PRO A 158 -8.73 3.28 1.98
CA PRO A 158 -9.50 4.19 1.14
C PRO A 158 -9.60 5.59 1.76
N VAL A 159 -8.99 6.58 1.10
CA VAL A 159 -8.99 7.98 1.53
C VAL A 159 -9.47 8.90 0.41
N LYS A 160 -10.28 9.89 0.75
CA LYS A 160 -10.53 11.04 -0.13
C LYS A 160 -9.41 12.05 0.10
N GLN A 161 -8.40 12.01 -0.76
CA GLN A 161 -7.26 12.93 -0.67
C GLN A 161 -7.68 14.33 -1.12
N LEU A 162 -7.35 15.35 -0.32
CA LEU A 162 -7.72 16.76 -0.55
C LEU A 162 -6.49 17.67 -0.70
N ALA A 163 -5.32 17.19 -0.29
CA ALA A 163 -4.02 17.81 -0.51
C ALA A 163 -2.92 16.75 -0.36
N ILE A 164 -1.65 17.11 -0.64
CA ILE A 164 -0.52 16.20 -0.46
C ILE A 164 -0.41 15.69 0.99
N ASN A 165 -0.83 16.48 1.98
CA ASN A 165 -0.77 16.16 3.41
C ASN A 165 -2.15 16.11 4.09
N LYS A 166 -3.22 15.85 3.32
CA LYS A 166 -4.59 15.84 3.82
C LYS A 166 -5.43 14.77 3.14
N GLY A 167 -6.04 13.88 3.93
CA GLY A 167 -6.93 12.86 3.38
C GLY A 167 -7.97 12.42 4.39
N LEU A 168 -9.23 12.41 3.96
CA LEU A 168 -10.35 11.98 4.79
C LEU A 168 -10.53 10.47 4.64
N LEU A 169 -10.50 9.74 5.76
CA LEU A 169 -10.77 8.30 5.72
C LEU A 169 -12.20 8.03 5.23
N ILE A 170 -12.36 7.18 4.21
CA ILE A 170 -13.68 6.80 3.70
C ILE A 170 -14.23 5.61 4.49
N ARG A 171 -13.43 4.55 4.65
CA ARG A 171 -13.78 3.36 5.39
C ARG A 171 -12.53 2.59 5.82
N TRP A 172 -12.63 1.85 6.92
CA TRP A 172 -11.59 0.91 7.30
C TRP A 172 -11.67 -0.39 6.50
N THR A 173 -10.51 -1.04 6.38
CA THR A 173 -10.33 -2.36 5.76
C THR A 173 -9.31 -3.15 6.60
N LYS A 174 -8.90 -4.35 6.16
CA LYS A 174 -7.81 -5.11 6.79
C LYS A 174 -8.03 -5.41 8.29
N GLY A 175 -9.29 -5.56 8.71
CA GLY A 175 -9.67 -5.86 10.09
C GLY A 175 -9.69 -4.67 11.04
N PHE A 176 -9.47 -3.44 10.56
CA PHE A 176 -9.70 -2.24 11.36
C PHE A 176 -11.19 -1.88 11.38
N ASP A 177 -11.66 -1.38 12.53
CA ASP A 177 -13.01 -0.83 12.71
C ASP A 177 -12.99 0.22 13.83
N ILE A 178 -12.64 1.46 13.46
CA ILE A 178 -12.60 2.62 14.36
C ILE A 178 -13.56 3.68 13.81
N PRO A 179 -14.87 3.63 14.16
CA PRO A 179 -15.88 4.52 13.59
C PRO A 179 -15.55 6.01 13.73
N ASP A 180 -14.89 6.39 14.83
CA ASP A 180 -14.49 7.75 15.13
C ASP A 180 -13.48 8.34 14.12
N ALA A 181 -12.71 7.53 13.41
CA ALA A 181 -11.76 8.02 12.40
C ALA A 181 -12.40 8.31 11.03
N VAL A 182 -13.58 7.73 10.76
CA VAL A 182 -14.23 7.83 9.44
C VAL A 182 -14.66 9.28 9.18
N GLY A 183 -14.32 9.79 8.00
CA GLY A 183 -14.54 11.18 7.58
C GLY A 183 -13.55 12.19 8.17
N LYS A 184 -12.62 11.78 9.02
CA LYS A 184 -11.59 12.66 9.60
C LYS A 184 -10.29 12.63 8.78
N ASP A 185 -9.53 13.73 8.89
CA ASP A 185 -8.22 13.88 8.27
C ASP A 185 -7.16 13.08 9.04
N VAL A 186 -6.69 11.99 8.43
CA VAL A 186 -5.76 11.05 9.09
C VAL A 186 -4.37 11.65 9.33
N CYS A 187 -3.95 12.61 8.50
CA CYS A 187 -2.70 13.33 8.72
C CYS A 187 -2.81 14.24 9.95
N ALA A 188 -3.94 14.94 10.12
CA ALA A 188 -4.19 15.76 11.29
C ALA A 188 -4.30 14.92 12.56
N LEU A 189 -4.95 13.74 12.50
CA LEU A 189 -5.02 12.82 13.63
C LEU A 189 -3.62 12.39 14.11
N LEU A 190 -2.72 12.03 13.19
CA LEU A 190 -1.35 11.68 13.54
C LEU A 190 -0.55 12.90 14.04
N GLN A 191 -0.66 14.05 13.36
CA GLN A 191 0.05 15.27 13.73
C GLN A 191 -0.31 15.73 15.14
N ASN A 192 -1.60 15.70 15.51
CA ASN A 192 -2.04 16.09 16.85
C ASN A 192 -1.37 15.24 17.95
N GLU A 193 -1.24 13.92 17.75
CA GLU A 193 -0.60 13.04 18.73
C GLU A 193 0.92 13.20 18.77
N ILE A 194 1.55 13.51 17.63
CA ILE A 194 2.96 13.89 17.54
C ILE A 194 3.21 15.20 18.32
N ASP A 195 2.34 16.19 18.17
CA ASP A 195 2.42 17.49 18.84
C ASP A 195 2.20 17.36 20.35
N ASN A 196 1.27 16.50 20.79
CA ASN A 196 1.05 16.17 22.19
C ASN A 196 2.32 15.59 22.87
N LEU A 197 3.09 14.80 22.12
CA LEU A 197 4.39 14.28 22.56
C LEU A 197 5.55 15.27 22.33
N HIS A 198 5.28 16.41 21.69
CA HIS A 198 6.24 17.46 21.38
C HIS A 198 7.44 16.97 20.58
N LEU A 199 7.20 16.09 19.61
CA LEU A 199 8.26 15.56 18.76
C LEU A 199 8.60 16.56 17.64
N PRO A 200 9.87 16.65 17.20
CA PRO A 200 10.28 17.50 16.08
C PRO A 200 9.89 16.86 14.73
N VAL A 201 8.62 16.53 14.54
CA VAL A 201 8.14 15.79 13.36
C VAL A 201 6.93 16.50 12.76
N LYS A 202 6.94 16.66 11.44
CA LYS A 202 5.81 17.17 10.67
C LYS A 202 5.37 16.14 9.64
N VAL A 203 4.09 15.78 9.69
CA VAL A 203 3.43 14.96 8.67
C VAL A 203 3.32 15.80 7.39
N ALA A 204 4.28 15.59 6.50
CA ALA A 204 4.45 16.39 5.29
C ALA A 204 3.66 15.83 4.10
N ALA A 205 3.36 14.53 4.11
CA ALA A 205 2.63 13.89 3.02
C ALA A 205 1.81 12.69 3.51
N LEU A 206 0.67 12.48 2.86
CA LEU A 206 -0.13 11.27 2.85
C LEU A 206 0.20 10.49 1.59
N VAL A 207 0.44 9.18 1.73
CA VAL A 207 0.99 8.36 0.65
C VAL A 207 0.20 7.08 0.52
N ASN A 208 -0.20 6.77 -0.71
CA ASN A 208 -0.63 5.43 -1.09
C ASN A 208 0.60 4.59 -1.47
N ASP A 209 0.59 3.29 -1.12
CA ASP A 209 1.69 2.37 -1.41
C ASP A 209 2.14 2.37 -2.87
N THR A 210 1.21 2.37 -3.83
CA THR A 210 1.55 2.41 -5.27
C THR A 210 2.28 3.69 -5.69
N VAL A 211 1.90 4.84 -5.11
CA VAL A 211 2.58 6.12 -5.31
C VAL A 211 3.98 6.03 -4.72
N GLY A 212 4.11 5.45 -3.52
CA GLY A 212 5.41 5.18 -2.91
C GLY A 212 6.30 4.30 -3.79
N THR A 213 5.76 3.20 -4.33
CA THR A 213 6.44 2.28 -5.26
C THR A 213 6.94 3.02 -6.51
N LEU A 214 6.12 3.89 -7.11
CA LEU A 214 6.51 4.72 -8.25
C LEU A 214 7.70 5.63 -7.90
N MET A 215 7.65 6.27 -6.74
CA MET A 215 8.67 7.22 -6.29
C MET A 215 9.98 6.51 -5.95
N ALA A 216 9.93 5.41 -5.21
CA ALA A 216 11.09 4.60 -4.87
C ALA A 216 11.76 4.01 -6.11
N ARG A 217 10.97 3.52 -7.08
CA ARG A 217 11.51 3.04 -8.35
C ARG A 217 12.17 4.16 -9.13
N SER A 218 11.49 5.31 -9.25
CA SER A 218 12.02 6.45 -10.00
C SER A 218 13.35 6.97 -9.43
N TYR A 219 13.54 6.93 -8.11
CA TYR A 219 14.79 7.33 -7.46
C TYR A 219 15.94 6.34 -7.72
N THR A 220 15.64 5.05 -7.72
CA THR A 220 16.63 3.97 -7.87
C THR A 220 16.89 3.56 -9.32
N SER A 221 16.05 4.00 -10.25
CA SER A 221 16.19 3.66 -11.67
C SER A 221 17.43 4.34 -12.23
N THR A 222 18.32 3.56 -12.81
CA THR A 222 19.53 4.07 -13.47
C THR A 222 19.21 4.46 -14.91
N GLY A 223 19.71 5.64 -15.32
CA GLY A 223 19.55 6.17 -16.67
C GLY A 223 18.78 7.49 -16.71
N LYS A 224 18.33 7.87 -17.92
CA LYS A 224 17.51 9.07 -18.13
C LYS A 224 16.00 8.81 -17.98
N SER A 225 15.58 7.55 -17.99
CA SER A 225 14.18 7.16 -17.96
C SER A 225 13.66 7.12 -16.52
N ARG A 226 12.57 7.86 -16.30
CA ARG A 226 11.81 7.84 -15.04
C ARG A 226 10.78 6.72 -15.09
N SER A 227 10.43 6.18 -13.93
CA SER A 227 9.38 5.17 -13.89
C SER A 227 8.04 5.81 -14.24
N VAL A 228 7.25 5.10 -15.05
CA VAL A 228 5.93 5.56 -15.50
C VAL A 228 4.81 5.04 -14.62
N LEU A 229 5.04 3.91 -13.95
CA LEU A 229 4.05 3.16 -13.19
C LEU A 229 4.72 2.55 -11.94
N GLY A 230 4.13 2.79 -10.78
CA GLY A 230 4.32 2.00 -9.57
C GLY A 230 3.12 1.08 -9.38
N ALA A 231 3.33 -0.22 -9.34
CA ALA A 231 2.27 -1.22 -9.21
C ALA A 231 2.50 -2.15 -8.02
N ILE A 232 1.41 -2.54 -7.37
CA ILE A 232 1.40 -3.55 -6.31
C ILE A 232 0.74 -4.83 -6.86
N PHE A 233 1.44 -5.95 -6.71
CA PHE A 233 0.94 -7.31 -6.96
C PHE A 233 1.28 -8.17 -5.74
N GLY A 234 0.44 -8.12 -4.72
CA GLY A 234 0.64 -8.81 -3.44
C GLY A 234 -0.68 -9.32 -2.87
N THR A 235 -0.94 -9.07 -1.58
CA THR A 235 -2.24 -9.38 -0.96
C THR A 235 -3.40 -8.70 -1.71
N GLY A 236 -3.21 -7.44 -2.11
CA GLY A 236 -4.08 -6.71 -3.03
C GLY A 236 -3.38 -6.41 -4.35
N THR A 237 -4.06 -5.71 -5.26
CA THR A 237 -3.41 -5.13 -6.44
C THR A 237 -3.92 -3.72 -6.72
N ASN A 238 -2.99 -2.83 -7.01
CA ASN A 238 -3.28 -1.45 -7.39
C ASN A 238 -2.10 -0.86 -8.20
N GLY A 239 -2.28 0.30 -8.82
CA GLY A 239 -1.19 1.02 -9.47
C GLY A 239 -1.38 2.53 -9.48
N ALA A 240 -0.27 3.25 -9.52
CA ALA A 240 -0.21 4.70 -9.70
C ALA A 240 0.78 5.06 -10.80
N TYR A 241 0.40 6.04 -11.62
CA TYR A 241 1.18 6.44 -12.80
C TYR A 241 1.22 7.95 -12.92
N MET A 242 2.17 8.47 -13.70
CA MET A 242 2.24 9.89 -14.02
C MET A 242 1.26 10.24 -15.15
N GLU A 243 0.35 11.16 -14.90
CA GLU A 243 -0.64 11.65 -15.87
C GLU A 243 -0.45 13.16 -16.11
N LYS A 244 -0.77 13.62 -17.32
CA LYS A 244 -0.79 15.03 -17.68
C LYS A 244 -1.98 15.71 -17.00
N LEU A 245 -1.74 16.88 -16.40
CA LEU A 245 -2.80 17.69 -15.78
C LEU A 245 -3.92 18.02 -16.78
N ASP A 246 -3.57 18.22 -18.05
CA ASP A 246 -4.54 18.48 -19.11
C ASP A 246 -5.52 17.33 -19.33
N ASN A 247 -5.18 16.09 -19.00
CA ASN A 247 -6.07 14.94 -19.15
C ASN A 247 -7.04 14.80 -17.96
N ILE A 248 -6.72 15.37 -16.81
CA ILE A 248 -7.59 15.32 -15.61
C ILE A 248 -8.69 16.38 -15.76
N LYS A 249 -9.87 15.97 -16.22
CA LYS A 249 -11.01 16.89 -16.44
C LYS A 249 -11.95 17.01 -15.25
N LYS A 250 -11.94 16.02 -14.36
CA LYS A 250 -12.70 16.08 -13.11
C LYS A 250 -12.15 17.14 -12.15
N PRO A 251 -12.99 17.70 -11.26
CA PRO A 251 -12.56 18.75 -10.35
C PRO A 251 -11.51 18.24 -9.35
N ILE A 252 -10.37 18.94 -9.28
CA ILE A 252 -9.37 18.73 -8.22
C ILE A 252 -9.60 19.79 -7.14
N THR A 253 -9.93 19.37 -5.93
CA THR A 253 -10.13 20.29 -4.79
C THR A 253 -8.79 20.67 -4.16
N GLY A 254 -8.63 21.91 -3.71
CA GLY A 254 -7.42 22.34 -3.00
C GLY A 254 -6.26 22.74 -3.92
N ASP A 255 -5.19 23.27 -3.33
CA ASP A 255 -4.04 23.78 -4.06
C ASP A 255 -3.06 22.68 -4.45
N TYR A 256 -2.55 22.76 -5.67
CA TYR A 256 -1.48 21.89 -6.16
C TYR A 256 -0.58 22.65 -7.12
N ASP A 257 0.65 22.15 -7.25
CA ASP A 257 1.64 22.72 -8.15
C ASP A 257 1.33 22.35 -9.61
N GLN A 258 1.19 23.35 -10.47
CA GLN A 258 0.90 23.17 -11.89
C GLN A 258 2.15 23.31 -12.77
N SER A 259 3.30 23.67 -12.19
CA SER A 259 4.51 24.03 -12.94
C SER A 259 5.10 22.89 -13.76
N THR A 260 4.87 21.65 -13.34
CA THR A 260 5.36 20.44 -14.03
C THR A 260 4.44 20.00 -15.16
N GLY A 261 3.18 20.44 -15.19
CA GLY A 261 2.17 19.96 -16.14
C GLY A 261 1.68 18.53 -15.90
N GLU A 262 2.16 17.86 -14.84
CA GLU A 262 1.89 16.44 -14.58
C GLU A 262 1.51 16.21 -13.10
N MET A 263 0.74 15.15 -12.85
CA MET A 263 0.39 14.67 -11.51
C MET A 263 0.35 13.15 -11.49
N VAL A 264 0.88 12.56 -10.42
CA VAL A 264 0.69 11.13 -10.15
C VAL A 264 -0.78 10.89 -9.81
N VAL A 265 -1.37 9.91 -10.48
CA VAL A 265 -2.74 9.48 -10.29
C VAL A 265 -2.74 8.05 -9.75
N ASN A 266 -3.44 7.83 -8.64
CA ASN A 266 -3.71 6.50 -8.12
C ASN A 266 -4.93 5.92 -8.84
N THR A 267 -4.75 4.81 -9.56
CA THR A 267 -5.82 4.24 -10.40
C THR A 267 -6.97 3.64 -9.58
N GLU A 268 -6.67 3.09 -8.40
CA GLU A 268 -7.54 2.17 -7.67
C GLU A 268 -8.06 1.03 -8.57
N TRP A 269 -7.16 0.44 -9.36
CA TRP A 269 -7.55 -0.49 -10.43
C TRP A 269 -8.15 -1.81 -9.96
N GLY A 270 -8.15 -2.08 -8.65
CA GLY A 270 -8.79 -3.27 -8.09
C GLY A 270 -10.28 -3.35 -8.45
N SER A 271 -10.93 -2.20 -8.63
CA SER A 271 -12.32 -2.06 -9.07
C SER A 271 -12.53 -2.06 -10.58
N PHE A 272 -11.48 -2.26 -11.39
CA PHE A 272 -11.63 -2.33 -12.85
C PHE A 272 -12.71 -3.34 -13.23
N ASP A 273 -13.65 -2.88 -14.07
CA ASP A 273 -14.72 -3.70 -14.64
C ASP A 273 -15.57 -4.45 -13.60
N ASN A 274 -15.96 -3.78 -12.51
CA ASN A 274 -16.93 -4.32 -11.54
C ASN A 274 -18.25 -4.77 -12.19
N GLN A 275 -18.61 -4.19 -13.34
CA GLN A 275 -19.78 -4.56 -14.13
C GLN A 275 -19.61 -5.87 -14.93
N LEU A 276 -18.40 -6.42 -14.98
CA LEU A 276 -18.03 -7.63 -15.72
C LEU A 276 -18.36 -7.56 -17.23
N ASN A 277 -17.99 -6.46 -17.89
CA ASN A 277 -18.16 -6.32 -19.33
C ASN A 277 -17.16 -7.20 -20.12
N VAL A 278 -15.94 -7.36 -19.60
CA VAL A 278 -14.83 -8.04 -20.29
C VAL A 278 -14.05 -9.00 -19.42
N LEU A 279 -14.10 -8.85 -18.08
CA LEU A 279 -13.37 -9.74 -17.19
C LEU A 279 -13.92 -11.18 -17.27
N PRO A 280 -13.03 -12.20 -17.23
CA PRO A 280 -13.45 -13.59 -17.24
C PRO A 280 -14.30 -13.90 -16.00
N SER A 281 -15.32 -14.73 -16.14
CA SER A 281 -16.28 -15.03 -15.07
C SER A 281 -16.59 -16.53 -15.03
N THR A 282 -15.69 -17.28 -14.41
CA THR A 282 -15.87 -18.72 -14.16
C THR A 282 -16.87 -18.96 -13.03
N PRO A 283 -17.41 -20.19 -12.88
CA PRO A 283 -18.24 -20.54 -11.73
C PRO A 283 -17.55 -20.26 -10.39
N TRP A 284 -16.23 -20.46 -10.31
CA TRP A 284 -15.45 -20.24 -9.08
C TRP A 284 -15.20 -18.76 -8.80
N ASP A 285 -15.02 -17.93 -9.82
CA ASP A 285 -14.94 -16.47 -9.63
C ASP A 285 -16.26 -15.92 -9.06
N LYS A 286 -17.40 -16.43 -9.54
CA LYS A 286 -18.74 -16.07 -9.03
C LYS A 286 -18.96 -16.53 -7.59
N ALA A 287 -18.54 -17.75 -7.27
CA ALA A 287 -18.63 -18.30 -5.92
C ALA A 287 -17.75 -17.52 -4.92
N LEU A 288 -16.51 -17.19 -5.32
CA LEU A 288 -15.61 -16.35 -4.51
C LEU A 288 -16.21 -14.97 -4.26
N ASP A 289 -16.73 -14.31 -5.30
CA ASP A 289 -17.31 -12.98 -5.18
C ASP A 289 -18.52 -12.99 -4.23
N ALA A 290 -19.46 -13.93 -4.42
CA ALA A 290 -20.64 -14.08 -3.57
C ALA A 290 -20.29 -14.39 -2.10
N GLY A 291 -19.19 -15.10 -1.85
CA GLY A 291 -18.69 -15.40 -0.51
C GLY A 291 -17.76 -14.35 0.09
N SER A 292 -17.46 -13.27 -0.65
CA SER A 292 -16.55 -12.21 -0.20
C SER A 292 -17.24 -11.19 0.71
N VAL A 293 -16.44 -10.36 1.40
CA VAL A 293 -16.95 -9.28 2.26
C VAL A 293 -17.62 -8.14 1.48
N ASN A 294 -17.36 -8.04 0.18
CA ASN A 294 -17.81 -6.99 -0.71
C ASN A 294 -18.22 -7.57 -2.07
N PRO A 295 -19.34 -8.34 -2.15
CA PRO A 295 -19.80 -8.91 -3.41
C PRO A 295 -20.08 -7.83 -4.47
N GLY A 296 -19.65 -8.06 -5.71
CA GLY A 296 -19.78 -7.12 -6.83
C GLY A 296 -18.75 -6.00 -6.88
N ASP A 297 -17.90 -5.85 -5.86
CA ASP A 297 -16.81 -4.88 -5.82
C ASP A 297 -15.45 -5.55 -6.01
N GLN A 298 -14.42 -4.77 -6.40
CA GLN A 298 -13.03 -5.22 -6.51
C GLN A 298 -12.87 -6.43 -7.45
N MET A 299 -13.59 -6.45 -8.57
CA MET A 299 -13.69 -7.64 -9.43
C MET A 299 -12.36 -7.97 -10.11
N PHE A 300 -11.55 -6.97 -10.47
CA PHE A 300 -10.21 -7.20 -11.00
C PHE A 300 -9.25 -7.71 -9.92
N GLU A 301 -9.28 -7.12 -8.72
CA GLU A 301 -8.41 -7.53 -7.62
C GLU A 301 -8.66 -9.00 -7.23
N LYS A 302 -9.92 -9.43 -7.18
CA LYS A 302 -10.32 -10.82 -6.92
C LYS A 302 -9.74 -11.84 -7.89
N ARG A 303 -9.32 -11.43 -9.09
CA ARG A 303 -8.76 -12.30 -10.14
C ARG A 303 -7.24 -12.25 -10.24
N VAL A 304 -6.61 -11.34 -9.51
CA VAL A 304 -5.17 -11.06 -9.64
C VAL A 304 -4.44 -11.23 -8.32
N SER A 305 -4.99 -10.76 -7.21
CA SER A 305 -4.22 -10.64 -5.98
C SER A 305 -4.08 -11.95 -5.21
N GLY A 306 -2.94 -12.11 -4.52
CA GLY A 306 -2.61 -13.31 -3.76
C GLY A 306 -3.59 -13.64 -2.63
N MET A 307 -4.39 -12.67 -2.15
CA MET A 307 -5.46 -12.94 -1.19
C MET A 307 -6.54 -13.88 -1.77
N PHE A 308 -6.83 -13.77 -3.07
CA PHE A 308 -7.96 -14.44 -3.70
C PHE A 308 -7.57 -15.66 -4.54
N LEU A 309 -6.35 -15.70 -5.10
CA LEU A 309 -5.93 -16.80 -5.98
C LEU A 309 -6.01 -18.17 -5.31
N GLY A 310 -5.59 -18.27 -4.04
CA GLY A 310 -5.70 -19.52 -3.27
C GLY A 310 -7.14 -19.98 -3.11
N GLU A 311 -8.07 -19.06 -2.86
CA GLU A 311 -9.50 -19.38 -2.73
C GLU A 311 -10.14 -19.81 -4.06
N ILE A 312 -9.72 -19.23 -5.19
CA ILE A 312 -10.17 -19.68 -6.52
C ILE A 312 -9.72 -21.12 -6.78
N VAL A 313 -8.45 -21.43 -6.52
CA VAL A 313 -7.93 -22.80 -6.65
C VAL A 313 -8.68 -23.74 -5.70
N ARG A 314 -8.90 -23.32 -4.45
CA ARG A 314 -9.65 -24.10 -3.47
C ARG A 314 -11.06 -24.43 -3.94
N LEU A 315 -11.79 -23.44 -4.48
CA LEU A 315 -13.14 -23.64 -5.00
C LEU A 315 -13.16 -24.61 -6.20
N ALA A 316 -12.18 -24.51 -7.11
CA ALA A 316 -12.04 -25.44 -8.23
C ALA A 316 -11.72 -26.87 -7.78
N VAL A 317 -10.81 -27.02 -6.83
CA VAL A 317 -10.45 -28.31 -6.25
C VAL A 317 -11.61 -28.89 -5.42
N ALA A 318 -12.33 -28.07 -4.67
CA ALA A 318 -13.50 -28.51 -3.91
C ALA A 318 -14.63 -29.01 -4.83
N ASP A 319 -14.81 -28.39 -5.99
CA ASP A 319 -15.75 -28.86 -7.02
C ASP A 319 -15.38 -30.28 -7.50
N LEU A 320 -14.09 -30.53 -7.78
CA LEU A 320 -13.58 -31.86 -8.10
C LEU A 320 -13.74 -32.88 -6.97
N ILE A 321 -13.51 -32.46 -5.71
CA ILE A 321 -13.68 -33.35 -4.55
C ILE A 321 -15.15 -33.72 -4.37
N ASN A 322 -16.08 -32.80 -4.63
CA ASN A 322 -17.51 -33.06 -4.47
C ASN A 322 -18.14 -33.81 -5.64
N ASN A 323 -17.47 -33.85 -6.79
CA ASN A 323 -17.89 -34.66 -7.92
C ASN A 323 -17.70 -36.16 -7.62
N GLU A 324 -18.77 -36.95 -7.69
CA GLU A 324 -18.74 -38.41 -7.46
C GLU A 324 -17.97 -39.16 -8.56
N ASP A 325 -17.89 -38.60 -9.77
CA ASP A 325 -17.19 -39.18 -10.91
C ASP A 325 -15.67 -38.87 -10.93
N SER A 326 -15.20 -38.11 -9.95
CA SER A 326 -13.80 -37.69 -9.78
C SER A 326 -13.10 -38.51 -8.69
N SER A 327 -11.89 -39.00 -9.01
CA SER A 327 -11.02 -39.71 -8.06
C SER A 327 -10.07 -38.79 -7.28
N LEU A 328 -10.19 -37.46 -7.42
CA LEU A 328 -9.28 -36.53 -6.74
C LEU A 328 -9.30 -36.73 -5.22
N PHE A 329 -8.14 -37.02 -4.65
CA PHE A 329 -7.93 -37.30 -3.22
C PHE A 329 -8.78 -38.45 -2.66
N LYS A 330 -9.17 -39.41 -3.52
CA LYS A 330 -10.00 -40.57 -3.16
C LYS A 330 -9.47 -41.83 -3.82
N ASP A 331 -8.95 -42.75 -3.02
CA ASP A 331 -8.68 -44.11 -3.46
C ASP A 331 -9.67 -45.11 -2.89
N LEU A 332 -10.18 -46.00 -3.75
CA LEU A 332 -11.03 -47.12 -3.32
C LEU A 332 -10.22 -48.24 -2.66
N ASN A 333 -8.96 -48.45 -3.07
CA ASN A 333 -8.03 -49.38 -2.44
C ASN A 333 -6.58 -49.07 -2.82
N SER A 334 -5.64 -49.73 -2.13
CA SER A 334 -4.19 -49.52 -2.25
C SER A 334 -3.57 -49.87 -3.60
N SER A 335 -4.33 -50.42 -4.55
CA SER A 335 -3.81 -50.75 -5.89
C SER A 335 -3.92 -49.58 -6.88
N PHE A 336 -4.54 -48.48 -6.48
CA PHE A 336 -4.88 -47.37 -7.37
C PHE A 336 -3.93 -46.16 -7.27
N ASN A 337 -3.04 -46.11 -6.27
CA ASN A 337 -2.02 -45.07 -6.19
C ASN A 337 -0.58 -45.61 -6.28
N ASP A 338 0.35 -44.70 -6.58
CA ASP A 338 1.77 -45.00 -6.75
C ASP A 338 2.49 -45.34 -5.44
N TRP A 339 1.85 -45.12 -4.29
CA TRP A 339 2.38 -45.47 -2.98
C TRP A 339 2.01 -46.87 -2.48
N GLY A 340 1.04 -47.53 -3.10
CA GLY A 340 0.51 -48.80 -2.57
C GLY A 340 -0.31 -48.61 -1.28
N THR A 341 -0.88 -47.42 -1.07
CA THR A 341 -1.70 -47.04 0.11
C THR A 341 -3.03 -46.44 -0.34
N THR A 342 -3.93 -46.06 0.57
CA THR A 342 -5.17 -45.35 0.20
C THR A 342 -5.04 -43.85 0.45
N THR A 343 -5.27 -43.02 -0.57
CA THR A 343 -5.40 -41.57 -0.42
C THR A 343 -6.77 -41.19 0.14
N ASN A 344 -6.78 -40.30 1.14
CA ASN A 344 -8.00 -39.73 1.69
C ASN A 344 -7.80 -38.29 2.20
N ILE A 345 -8.84 -37.48 2.08
CA ILE A 345 -8.85 -36.10 2.61
C ILE A 345 -9.37 -36.06 4.06
N ALA A 346 -8.67 -35.32 4.92
CA ALA A 346 -9.11 -35.11 6.31
C ALA A 346 -10.38 -34.24 6.36
N PRO A 347 -11.35 -34.51 7.25
CA PRO A 347 -12.53 -33.65 7.42
C PRO A 347 -12.20 -32.20 7.81
N THR A 348 -11.02 -31.98 8.38
CA THR A 348 -10.51 -30.67 8.79
C THR A 348 -9.69 -29.96 7.71
N SER A 349 -9.54 -30.56 6.53
CA SER A 349 -8.74 -30.04 5.41
C SER A 349 -9.08 -28.59 5.05
N GLY A 350 -8.05 -27.82 4.68
CA GLY A 350 -8.20 -26.48 4.14
C GLY A 350 -9.02 -26.44 2.85
N PHE A 351 -9.01 -27.50 2.04
CA PHE A 351 -9.81 -27.57 0.81
C PHE A 351 -11.32 -27.49 1.07
N LEU A 352 -11.76 -27.98 2.23
CA LEU A 352 -13.18 -28.06 2.61
C LEU A 352 -13.66 -26.81 3.37
N LYS A 353 -12.78 -25.83 3.63
CA LYS A 353 -13.08 -24.64 4.42
C LYS A 353 -12.85 -23.37 3.60
N PRO A 354 -13.80 -22.42 3.58
CA PRO A 354 -13.57 -21.11 2.95
C PRO A 354 -12.29 -20.47 3.48
N TRP A 355 -11.46 -19.93 2.58
CA TRP A 355 -10.16 -19.32 2.89
C TRP A 355 -9.14 -20.27 3.54
N GLY A 356 -9.36 -21.59 3.39
CA GLY A 356 -8.46 -22.61 3.93
C GLY A 356 -7.19 -22.83 3.11
N LEU A 357 -7.04 -22.14 1.97
CA LEU A 357 -5.86 -22.22 1.09
C LEU A 357 -5.31 -20.82 0.81
N ASP A 358 -4.02 -20.63 1.06
CA ASP A 358 -3.31 -19.41 0.67
C ASP A 358 -2.69 -19.54 -0.74
N SER A 359 -2.16 -18.45 -1.28
CA SER A 359 -1.44 -18.50 -2.56
C SER A 359 -0.03 -19.09 -2.44
N ALA A 360 0.45 -19.43 -1.23
CA ALA A 360 1.82 -19.93 -1.03
C ALA A 360 1.97 -21.36 -1.55
N ILE A 361 0.96 -22.23 -1.33
CA ILE A 361 0.96 -23.58 -1.92
C ILE A 361 0.96 -23.54 -3.45
N MET A 362 0.39 -22.49 -4.06
CA MET A 362 0.44 -22.32 -5.51
C MET A 362 1.87 -22.06 -5.99
N SER A 363 2.64 -21.28 -5.22
CA SER A 363 4.07 -21.06 -5.49
C SER A 363 4.87 -22.34 -5.34
N VAL A 364 4.56 -23.19 -4.35
CA VAL A 364 5.17 -24.52 -4.20
C VAL A 364 4.87 -25.39 -5.42
N ALA A 365 3.61 -25.43 -5.88
CA ALA A 365 3.21 -26.17 -7.06
C ALA A 365 3.94 -25.69 -8.34
N ALA A 366 4.06 -24.37 -8.52
CA ALA A 366 4.76 -23.78 -9.66
C ALA A 366 6.28 -24.08 -9.62
N ALA A 367 6.89 -24.11 -8.43
CA ALA A 367 8.32 -24.36 -8.26
C ALA A 367 8.73 -25.83 -8.41
N ASP A 368 7.87 -26.77 -8.01
CA ASP A 368 8.22 -28.19 -7.97
C ASP A 368 8.16 -28.84 -9.35
N ASN A 369 9.30 -28.90 -10.05
CA ASN A 369 9.43 -29.56 -11.35
C ASN A 369 10.08 -30.95 -11.26
N THR A 370 10.06 -31.56 -10.07
CA THR A 370 10.53 -32.95 -9.91
C THR A 370 9.56 -33.91 -10.60
N PRO A 371 10.02 -35.05 -11.16
CA PRO A 371 9.13 -36.03 -11.79
C PRO A 371 8.06 -36.54 -10.83
N GLU A 372 8.37 -36.61 -9.54
CA GLU A 372 7.48 -37.12 -8.50
C GLU A 372 6.61 -36.02 -7.85
N LEU A 373 6.88 -34.73 -8.08
CA LEU A 373 6.22 -33.62 -7.38
C LEU A 373 6.30 -33.73 -5.84
N SER A 374 7.44 -34.20 -5.32
CA SER A 374 7.61 -34.58 -3.91
C SER A 374 7.34 -33.43 -2.94
N THR A 375 7.78 -32.21 -3.28
CA THR A 375 7.60 -31.03 -2.41
C THR A 375 6.14 -30.62 -2.39
N LEU A 376 5.48 -30.65 -3.56
CA LEU A 376 4.06 -30.36 -3.66
C LEU A 376 3.22 -31.39 -2.90
N ARG A 377 3.52 -32.68 -3.04
CA ARG A 377 2.83 -33.74 -2.29
C ARG A 377 2.96 -33.55 -0.79
N GLN A 378 4.17 -33.25 -0.31
CA GLN A 378 4.39 -32.93 1.10
C GLN A 378 3.55 -31.74 1.57
N GLU A 379 3.41 -30.71 0.73
CA GLU A 379 2.59 -29.54 1.08
C GLU A 379 1.08 -29.83 1.06
N LEU A 380 0.62 -30.69 0.13
CA LEU A 380 -0.74 -31.21 0.10
C LEU A 380 -1.07 -32.05 1.34
N GLU A 381 -0.09 -32.77 1.90
CA GLU A 381 -0.23 -33.45 3.19
C GLU A 381 -0.32 -32.44 4.35
N ASN A 382 0.66 -31.54 4.45
CA ASN A 382 0.81 -30.64 5.60
C ASN A 382 -0.30 -29.59 5.70
N LEU A 383 -0.58 -28.88 4.61
CA LEU A 383 -1.55 -27.79 4.56
C LEU A 383 -2.91 -28.27 4.04
N GLY A 384 -2.87 -29.14 3.03
CA GLY A 384 -4.07 -29.67 2.40
C GLY A 384 -4.77 -30.75 3.24
N GLY A 385 -4.10 -31.35 4.24
CA GLY A 385 -4.67 -32.44 5.03
C GLY A 385 -5.06 -33.65 4.19
N VAL A 386 -4.37 -33.86 3.06
CA VAL A 386 -4.57 -35.01 2.17
C VAL A 386 -3.58 -36.08 2.59
N TYR A 387 -4.04 -37.25 3.01
CA TYR A 387 -3.15 -38.34 3.40
C TYR A 387 -2.62 -39.05 2.17
N THR A 388 -1.28 -39.13 2.00
CA THR A 388 -0.60 -39.80 0.89
C THR A 388 -1.15 -39.42 -0.49
N PRO A 389 -1.06 -38.15 -0.93
CA PRO A 389 -1.53 -37.74 -2.26
C PRO A 389 -0.77 -38.48 -3.35
N SER A 390 -1.50 -38.98 -4.35
CA SER A 390 -0.91 -39.65 -5.51
C SER A 390 -0.19 -38.66 -6.43
N LEU A 391 0.59 -39.17 -7.39
CA LEU A 391 1.16 -38.33 -8.45
C LEU A 391 0.06 -37.61 -9.24
N GLU A 392 -1.02 -38.31 -9.58
CA GLU A 392 -2.12 -37.79 -10.39
C GLU A 392 -2.87 -36.66 -9.66
N ASP A 393 -3.04 -36.80 -8.34
CA ASP A 393 -3.60 -35.75 -7.49
C ASP A 393 -2.73 -34.48 -7.51
N ALA A 394 -1.42 -34.65 -7.33
CA ALA A 394 -0.47 -33.55 -7.34
C ALA A 394 -0.40 -32.87 -8.72
N GLN A 395 -0.43 -33.65 -9.81
CA GLN A 395 -0.48 -33.15 -11.17
C GLN A 395 -1.77 -32.35 -11.44
N THR A 396 -2.92 -32.85 -10.97
CA THR A 396 -4.21 -32.18 -11.11
C THR A 396 -4.22 -30.86 -10.36
N PHE A 397 -3.81 -30.85 -9.09
CA PHE A 397 -3.70 -29.62 -8.30
C PHE A 397 -2.75 -28.61 -8.97
N LYS A 398 -1.57 -29.06 -9.41
CA LYS A 398 -0.57 -28.22 -10.10
C LYS A 398 -1.13 -27.63 -11.39
N ALA A 399 -1.85 -28.40 -12.20
CA ALA A 399 -2.43 -27.94 -13.46
C ALA A 399 -3.44 -26.79 -13.23
N ILE A 400 -4.37 -26.97 -12.30
CA ILE A 400 -5.37 -25.94 -11.94
C ILE A 400 -4.69 -24.71 -11.35
N SER A 401 -3.76 -24.90 -10.40
CA SER A 401 -2.99 -23.82 -9.78
C SER A 401 -2.23 -22.99 -10.82
N ASN A 402 -1.57 -23.64 -11.78
CA ASN A 402 -0.84 -22.97 -12.84
C ASN A 402 -1.77 -22.22 -13.81
N ALA A 403 -2.94 -22.77 -14.13
CA ALA A 403 -3.92 -22.09 -14.98
C ALA A 403 -4.41 -20.79 -14.34
N VAL A 404 -4.76 -20.84 -13.04
CA VAL A 404 -5.18 -19.66 -12.27
C VAL A 404 -4.04 -18.63 -12.16
N GLY A 405 -2.82 -19.08 -11.85
CA GLY A 405 -1.64 -18.20 -11.76
C GLY A 405 -1.28 -17.53 -13.09
N ARG A 406 -1.35 -18.28 -14.21
CA ARG A 406 -1.13 -17.76 -15.56
C ARG A 406 -2.18 -16.73 -15.95
N ARG A 407 -3.46 -17.00 -15.67
CA ARG A 407 -4.55 -16.02 -15.89
C ARG A 407 -4.31 -14.74 -15.11
N ALA A 408 -3.92 -14.83 -13.83
CA ALA A 408 -3.62 -13.68 -12.99
C ALA A 408 -2.44 -12.84 -13.51
N ALA A 409 -1.38 -13.48 -14.03
CA ALA A 409 -0.26 -12.81 -14.65
C ALA A 409 -0.65 -12.09 -15.95
N ARG A 410 -1.47 -12.73 -16.79
CA ARG A 410 -1.97 -12.10 -18.02
C ARG A 410 -2.91 -10.93 -17.74
N LEU A 411 -3.77 -11.03 -16.73
CA LEU A 411 -4.59 -9.91 -16.24
C LEU A 411 -3.73 -8.78 -15.68
N SER A 412 -2.66 -9.08 -14.94
CA SER A 412 -1.67 -8.07 -14.50
C SER A 412 -1.07 -7.30 -15.68
N ALA A 413 -0.81 -7.99 -16.80
CA ALA A 413 -0.31 -7.37 -18.02
C ALA A 413 -1.33 -6.44 -18.70
N VAL A 414 -2.65 -6.64 -18.50
CA VAL A 414 -3.68 -5.70 -18.97
C VAL A 414 -3.43 -4.31 -18.41
N ALA A 415 -3.31 -4.21 -17.08
CA ALA A 415 -3.13 -2.93 -16.38
C ALA A 415 -1.79 -2.27 -16.73
N ILE A 416 -0.71 -3.06 -16.72
CA ILE A 416 0.64 -2.59 -17.10
C ILE A 416 0.65 -2.10 -18.55
N GLY A 417 0.11 -2.90 -19.47
CA GLY A 417 0.11 -2.63 -20.90
C GLY A 417 -0.74 -1.43 -21.25
N ALA A 418 -1.94 -1.30 -20.66
CA ALA A 418 -2.81 -0.14 -20.84
C ALA A 418 -2.10 1.15 -20.42
N ILE A 419 -1.43 1.19 -19.26
CA ILE A 419 -0.72 2.38 -18.80
C ILE A 419 0.51 2.67 -19.68
N ALA A 420 1.24 1.64 -20.12
CA ALA A 420 2.35 1.81 -21.05
C ALA A 420 1.87 2.43 -22.39
N ILE A 421 0.72 1.99 -22.91
CA ILE A 421 0.08 2.59 -24.09
C ILE A 421 -0.37 4.03 -23.82
N ASN A 422 -1.07 4.27 -22.70
CA ASN A 422 -1.57 5.59 -22.31
C ASN A 422 -0.43 6.62 -22.17
N SER A 423 0.73 6.19 -21.70
CA SER A 423 1.90 7.07 -21.54
C SER A 423 2.38 7.69 -22.86
N GLY A 424 2.04 7.10 -24.01
CA GLY A 424 2.51 7.52 -25.33
C GLY A 424 3.99 7.24 -25.60
N LYS A 425 4.74 6.73 -24.61
CA LYS A 425 6.20 6.54 -24.67
C LYS A 425 6.65 5.36 -25.52
N LEU A 426 5.77 4.40 -25.81
CA LEU A 426 6.10 3.25 -26.67
C LEU A 426 6.54 3.70 -28.07
N ASN A 427 5.90 4.75 -28.58
CA ASN A 427 6.15 5.32 -29.92
C ASN A 427 7.20 6.43 -29.92
N ASP A 428 7.69 6.87 -28.76
CA ASP A 428 8.75 7.88 -28.69
C ASP A 428 10.09 7.24 -29.07
N ILE A 429 10.78 7.86 -30.02
CA ILE A 429 12.09 7.42 -30.51
C ILE A 429 13.21 7.74 -29.52
N ASN A 430 12.98 8.73 -28.64
CA ASN A 430 13.94 9.14 -27.61
C ASN A 430 13.77 8.34 -26.32
N GLU A 431 12.65 7.63 -26.16
CA GLU A 431 12.44 6.74 -25.01
C GLU A 431 12.91 5.33 -25.37
N GLU A 432 14.10 5.00 -24.86
CA GLU A 432 14.68 3.67 -24.99
C GLU A 432 14.04 2.67 -24.01
N VAL A 433 13.65 3.13 -22.81
CA VAL A 433 13.16 2.27 -21.73
C VAL A 433 11.95 2.88 -21.04
N ILE A 434 10.86 2.12 -20.97
CA ILE A 434 9.68 2.40 -20.15
C ILE A 434 9.83 1.64 -18.84
N ASP A 435 10.24 2.33 -17.78
CA ASP A 435 10.53 1.70 -16.50
C ASP A 435 9.29 1.60 -15.62
N ILE A 436 9.05 0.43 -15.04
CA ILE A 436 7.87 0.11 -14.24
C ILE A 436 8.35 -0.46 -12.91
N GLY A 437 7.98 0.20 -11.82
CA GLY A 437 8.23 -0.27 -10.46
C GLY A 437 7.13 -1.22 -10.02
N VAL A 438 7.50 -2.41 -9.56
CA VAL A 438 6.54 -3.35 -8.98
C VAL A 438 6.98 -3.77 -7.58
N ASP A 439 6.02 -3.95 -6.68
CA ASP A 439 6.22 -4.47 -5.32
C ASP A 439 5.06 -5.44 -5.00
N GLY A 440 5.24 -6.30 -4.00
CA GLY A 440 4.24 -7.24 -3.51
C GLY A 440 4.66 -8.70 -3.63
N SER A 441 4.15 -9.50 -2.69
CA SER A 441 4.54 -10.90 -2.52
C SER A 441 4.30 -11.78 -3.75
N LEU A 442 3.29 -11.49 -4.57
CA LEU A 442 2.97 -12.31 -5.73
C LEU A 442 4.05 -12.15 -6.82
N VAL A 443 4.38 -10.90 -7.18
CA VAL A 443 5.40 -10.64 -8.21
C VAL A 443 6.82 -10.97 -7.75
N GLU A 444 7.08 -10.95 -6.45
CA GLU A 444 8.39 -11.29 -5.88
C GLU A 444 8.61 -12.79 -5.66
N HIS A 445 7.58 -13.53 -5.26
CA HIS A 445 7.75 -14.92 -4.80
C HIS A 445 7.07 -15.97 -5.66
N TYR A 446 6.08 -15.62 -6.48
CA TYR A 446 5.46 -16.61 -7.36
C TYR A 446 6.40 -16.92 -8.54
N PRO A 447 6.80 -18.19 -8.74
CA PRO A 447 7.74 -18.56 -9.79
C PRO A 447 7.27 -18.12 -11.18
N PHE A 448 8.18 -17.49 -11.95
CA PHE A 448 7.95 -17.05 -13.33
C PHE A 448 6.79 -16.06 -13.55
N PHE A 449 6.25 -15.43 -12.49
CA PHE A 449 5.12 -14.50 -12.62
C PHE A 449 5.43 -13.33 -13.57
N ARG A 450 6.64 -12.75 -13.43
CA ARG A 450 7.12 -11.68 -14.31
C ARG A 450 7.30 -12.14 -15.75
N ASP A 451 7.77 -13.36 -15.96
CA ASP A 451 7.95 -13.92 -17.31
C ASP A 451 6.60 -14.10 -18.01
N MET A 452 5.58 -14.57 -17.27
CA MET A 452 4.20 -14.67 -17.79
C MET A 452 3.59 -13.29 -18.11
N ILE A 453 3.89 -12.26 -17.31
CA ILE A 453 3.51 -10.88 -17.64
C ILE A 453 4.19 -10.45 -18.95
N TYR A 454 5.49 -10.69 -19.09
CA TYR A 454 6.22 -10.34 -20.31
C TYR A 454 5.72 -11.08 -21.55
N GLU A 455 5.35 -12.35 -21.41
CA GLU A 455 4.70 -13.12 -22.47
C GLU A 455 3.40 -12.45 -22.91
N ALA A 456 2.54 -12.09 -21.95
CA ALA A 456 1.27 -11.42 -22.23
C ALA A 456 1.47 -10.04 -22.89
N LEU A 457 2.43 -9.23 -22.41
CA LEU A 457 2.72 -7.91 -22.97
C LEU A 457 3.07 -7.97 -24.47
N ARG A 458 3.73 -9.05 -24.91
CA ARG A 458 4.06 -9.27 -26.34
C ARG A 458 2.83 -9.51 -27.21
N SER A 459 1.74 -10.02 -26.62
CA SER A 459 0.47 -10.28 -27.29
C SER A 459 -0.49 -9.09 -27.29
N ILE A 460 -0.15 -7.98 -26.62
CA ILE A 460 -0.99 -6.77 -26.58
C ILE A 460 -0.82 -5.94 -27.85
N ASP A 461 -1.96 -5.65 -28.51
CA ASP A 461 -2.13 -4.70 -29.60
C ASP A 461 -1.54 -3.33 -29.21
N GLY A 462 -0.61 -2.82 -30.00
CA GLY A 462 0.07 -1.54 -29.75
C GLY A 462 1.36 -1.65 -28.92
N ILE A 463 1.65 -2.81 -28.32
CA ILE A 463 2.94 -3.11 -27.68
C ILE A 463 3.74 -4.05 -28.59
N GLY A 464 3.23 -5.26 -28.83
CA GLY A 464 3.92 -6.29 -29.60
C GLY A 464 5.29 -6.67 -29.03
N LEU A 465 6.07 -7.43 -29.81
CA LEU A 465 7.42 -7.87 -29.40
C LEU A 465 8.36 -6.68 -29.10
N LYS A 466 8.42 -5.70 -30.00
CA LYS A 466 9.33 -4.55 -29.88
C LYS A 466 8.96 -3.60 -28.74
N GLY A 467 7.67 -3.37 -28.51
CA GLY A 467 7.21 -2.54 -27.39
C GLY A 467 7.50 -3.22 -26.05
N ALA A 468 7.33 -4.55 -25.98
CA ALA A 468 7.63 -5.31 -24.76
C ALA A 468 9.12 -5.26 -24.40
N GLU A 469 10.02 -5.22 -25.38
CA GLU A 469 11.47 -5.04 -25.17
C GLU A 469 11.83 -3.67 -24.56
N LYS A 470 11.02 -2.63 -24.81
CA LYS A 470 11.19 -1.32 -24.16
C LYS A 470 10.72 -1.33 -22.70
N ILE A 471 9.83 -2.25 -22.30
CA ILE A 471 9.25 -2.26 -20.95
C ILE A 471 10.20 -2.97 -19.98
N ARG A 472 10.66 -2.24 -18.97
CA ARG A 472 11.50 -2.77 -17.88
C ARG A 472 10.72 -2.81 -16.58
N ILE A 473 10.34 -4.02 -16.17
CA ILE A 473 9.70 -4.26 -14.88
C ILE A 473 10.79 -4.51 -13.83
N GLY A 474 10.95 -3.59 -12.89
CA GLY A 474 11.92 -3.66 -11.80
C GLY A 474 11.25 -3.72 -10.44
N ILE A 475 11.79 -4.54 -9.54
CA ILE A 475 11.31 -4.60 -8.15
C ILE A 475 11.65 -3.29 -7.44
N ALA A 476 10.65 -2.63 -6.88
CA ALA A 476 10.79 -1.44 -6.06
C ALA A 476 10.75 -1.85 -4.59
N LYS A 477 11.92 -2.19 -4.05
CA LYS A 477 12.02 -2.60 -2.65
C LYS A 477 11.61 -1.44 -1.74
N ASP A 478 10.65 -1.71 -0.87
CA ASP A 478 10.18 -0.79 0.16
C ASP A 478 9.52 0.50 -0.35
N GLY A 479 8.55 0.35 -1.27
CA GLY A 479 7.78 1.49 -1.80
C GLY A 479 7.09 2.31 -0.71
N SER A 480 6.55 1.66 0.32
CA SER A 480 5.84 2.33 1.43
C SER A 480 6.77 3.08 2.40
N GLY A 481 8.05 2.72 2.51
CA GLY A 481 9.04 3.46 3.30
C GLY A 481 9.74 4.54 2.49
N VAL A 482 10.56 4.12 1.54
CA VAL A 482 11.42 5.01 0.73
C VAL A 482 10.59 5.97 -0.12
N GLY A 483 9.54 5.47 -0.74
CA GLY A 483 8.63 6.29 -1.54
C GLY A 483 7.95 7.38 -0.72
N ALA A 484 7.53 7.07 0.50
CA ALA A 484 6.90 8.05 1.37
C ALA A 484 7.84 9.16 1.82
N ALA A 485 9.09 8.81 2.13
CA ALA A 485 10.14 9.79 2.39
C ALA A 485 10.40 10.71 1.19
N LEU A 486 10.44 10.17 -0.03
CA LEU A 486 10.60 10.95 -1.27
C LEU A 486 9.41 11.87 -1.52
N ILE A 487 8.18 11.45 -1.19
CA ILE A 487 7.00 12.32 -1.31
C ILE A 487 7.03 13.43 -0.24
N ALA A 488 7.49 13.12 0.98
CA ALA A 488 7.69 14.14 2.01
C ALA A 488 8.72 15.21 1.58
N LEU A 489 9.76 14.82 0.82
CA LEU A 489 10.67 15.74 0.15
C LEU A 489 9.95 16.58 -0.92
N VAL A 490 9.13 15.99 -1.79
CA VAL A 490 8.36 16.74 -2.80
C VAL A 490 7.38 17.72 -2.16
N ALA A 491 6.74 17.34 -1.05
CA ALA A 491 5.93 18.26 -0.26
C ALA A 491 6.78 19.40 0.32
N ALA A 492 8.03 19.11 0.71
CA ALA A 492 8.94 20.08 1.30
C ALA A 492 9.35 21.20 0.36
N SER A 493 9.67 20.88 -0.88
CA SER A 493 10.09 21.86 -1.88
C SER A 493 8.98 22.86 -2.24
N ARG A 494 7.72 22.54 -1.89
CA ARG A 494 6.55 23.38 -2.16
C ARG A 494 6.17 24.32 -1.03
N GLU A 495 6.68 24.10 0.18
CA GLU A 495 6.38 25.00 1.30
C GLU A 495 7.05 26.35 1.05
N LYS A 496 6.25 27.39 0.81
CA LYS A 496 6.78 28.75 0.75
C LYS A 496 7.25 29.16 2.15
N PRO A 497 8.36 29.91 2.29
CA PRO A 497 8.81 30.41 3.58
C PRO A 497 7.74 31.18 4.39
N GLU A 498 6.76 31.78 3.69
CA GLU A 498 5.66 32.53 4.28
C GLU A 498 4.54 31.66 4.87
N ASP A 499 4.31 30.45 4.34
CA ASP A 499 3.27 29.53 4.85
C ASP A 499 3.63 28.98 6.23
N TYR A 500 4.93 28.79 6.49
CA TYR A 500 5.45 28.41 7.79
C TYR A 500 5.16 29.47 8.87
N LEU A 501 5.39 30.75 8.54
CA LEU A 501 5.12 31.88 9.44
C LEU A 501 3.61 32.07 9.70
N THR A 502 2.78 31.77 8.71
CA THR A 502 1.31 31.89 8.81
C THR A 502 0.73 30.77 9.68
N ASN A 503 1.24 29.54 9.54
CA ASN A 503 0.86 28.41 10.38
C ASN A 503 1.30 28.61 11.85
N LEU A 504 2.53 29.07 12.10
CA LEU A 504 3.02 29.42 13.44
C LEU A 504 2.16 30.49 14.14
N ARG A 505 1.68 31.49 13.38
CA ARG A 505 0.76 32.52 13.90
C ARG A 505 -0.61 31.93 14.25
N SER A 506 -1.10 30.98 13.46
CA SER A 506 -2.38 30.30 13.70
C SER A 506 -2.33 29.39 14.94
N GLU A 507 -1.22 28.67 15.14
CA GLU A 507 -0.97 27.82 16.30
C GLU A 507 -0.77 28.65 17.57
N SER A 508 -0.01 29.74 17.50
CA SER A 508 0.14 30.71 18.60
C SER A 508 -1.21 31.31 19.02
N ASN A 509 -2.10 31.57 18.07
CA ASN A 509 -3.45 32.07 18.35
C ASN A 509 -4.38 30.99 18.93
N ARG A 510 -4.24 29.72 18.53
CA ARG A 510 -4.97 28.60 19.15
C ARG A 510 -4.51 28.33 20.59
N ALA A 511 -3.20 28.36 20.83
CA ALA A 511 -2.62 28.24 22.17
C ALA A 511 -3.02 29.40 23.10
N ARG A 512 -3.12 30.63 22.56
CA ARG A 512 -3.68 31.78 23.31
C ARG A 512 -5.15 31.62 23.64
N LYS A 513 -5.97 31.15 22.69
CA LYS A 513 -7.40 30.92 22.94
C LYS A 513 -7.65 29.79 23.96
N SER A 514 -6.80 28.76 23.98
CA SER A 514 -6.91 27.71 25.01
C SER A 514 -6.45 28.20 26.38
N SER A 515 -5.40 29.03 26.45
CA SER A 515 -4.97 29.64 27.72
C SER A 515 -5.99 30.63 28.28
N ASP A 516 -6.63 31.44 27.43
CA ASP A 516 -7.66 32.39 27.85
C ASP A 516 -8.93 31.66 28.33
N ALA A 517 -9.30 30.54 27.69
CA ALA A 517 -10.42 29.70 28.13
C ALA A 517 -10.17 28.99 29.47
N ILE A 518 -8.91 28.70 29.81
CA ILE A 518 -8.51 28.11 31.11
C ILE A 518 -8.50 29.17 32.22
N LEU A 519 -8.17 30.42 31.88
CA LEU A 519 -8.21 31.56 32.80
C LEU A 519 -9.65 31.98 33.14
N ASP A 520 -10.58 31.89 32.18
CA ASP A 520 -12.00 32.23 32.40
C ASP A 520 -12.79 31.16 33.17
N SER A 521 -12.26 29.95 33.37
CA SER A 521 -12.98 28.84 34.00
C SER A 521 -12.63 28.54 35.46
N SER A 522 -11.88 29.41 36.16
CA SER A 522 -11.47 29.17 37.56
C SER A 522 -11.92 30.28 38.52
N PRO A 523 -12.78 29.99 39.52
CA PRO A 523 -13.16 30.98 40.53
C PRO A 523 -12.08 31.00 41.62
N VAL A 524 -11.09 31.87 41.49
CA VAL A 524 -10.09 32.06 42.55
C VAL A 524 -10.66 33.05 43.59
N SER A 525 -10.82 32.56 44.82
CA SER A 525 -11.25 33.33 45.99
C SER A 525 -10.31 34.51 46.29
N ASN A 526 -10.89 35.68 46.54
CA ASN A 526 -10.22 36.96 46.85
C ASN A 526 -9.26 36.93 48.07
N GLN A 527 -9.23 35.85 48.86
CA GLN A 527 -8.27 35.71 49.96
C GLN A 527 -6.87 35.25 49.50
N ALA A 528 -6.76 34.56 48.35
CA ALA A 528 -5.46 34.09 47.85
C ALA A 528 -4.59 35.21 47.25
N LEU A 529 -5.22 36.24 46.66
CA LEU A 529 -4.52 37.41 46.10
C LEU A 529 -3.89 38.30 47.18
N LEU A 530 -4.51 38.39 48.36
CA LEU A 530 -4.02 39.23 49.47
C LEU A 530 -2.79 38.63 50.17
N VAL A 531 -2.70 37.30 50.28
CA VAL A 531 -1.54 36.63 50.88
C VAL A 531 -0.35 36.59 49.91
N GLY A 532 -0.58 36.39 48.61
CA GLY A 532 0.46 36.40 47.59
C GLY A 532 1.11 37.77 47.38
N GLY A 533 0.32 38.85 47.45
CA GLY A 533 0.82 40.22 47.28
C GLY A 533 1.76 40.68 48.40
N VAL A 534 1.53 40.25 49.64
CA VAL A 534 2.36 40.63 50.80
C VAL A 534 3.72 39.91 50.79
N VAL A 535 3.76 38.66 50.34
CA VAL A 535 5.01 37.88 50.25
C VAL A 535 5.91 38.39 49.09
N GLY A 536 5.31 38.80 47.97
CA GLY A 536 6.06 39.35 46.83
C GLY A 536 6.74 40.69 47.12
N VAL A 537 6.08 41.58 47.88
CA VAL A 537 6.64 42.90 48.24
C VAL A 537 7.79 42.78 49.26
N LEU A 538 7.71 41.83 50.20
CA LEU A 538 8.79 41.58 51.16
C LEU A 538 10.02 40.96 50.52
N ALA A 539 9.85 40.09 49.52
CA ALA A 539 10.97 39.50 48.77
C ALA A 539 11.72 40.53 47.92
N LEU A 540 10.99 41.47 47.29
CA LEU A 540 11.59 42.56 46.52
C LEU A 540 12.30 43.59 47.40
N ALA A 541 11.79 43.88 48.60
CA ALA A 541 12.45 44.74 49.58
C ALA A 541 13.75 44.11 50.13
N ALA A 542 13.76 42.79 50.36
CA ALA A 542 14.96 42.07 50.80
C ALA A 542 16.06 42.02 49.73
N LEU A 543 15.69 41.82 48.46
CA LEU A 543 16.62 41.86 47.32
C LEU A 543 17.17 43.26 47.02
N TRP A 544 16.40 44.30 47.33
CA TRP A 544 16.85 45.70 47.18
C TRP A 544 17.83 46.09 48.29
N TYR A 545 17.62 45.64 49.53
CA TYR A 545 18.50 45.93 50.67
C TYR A 545 19.85 45.19 50.59
N SER A 546 19.90 44.00 49.99
CA SER A 546 21.16 43.24 49.83
C SER A 546 22.09 43.80 48.75
N LYS A 547 21.60 44.69 47.86
CA LYS A 547 22.39 45.31 46.79
C LYS A 547 23.06 46.64 47.18
N ARG A 548 22.87 47.12 48.41
CA ARG A 548 23.39 48.42 48.90
C ARG A 548 24.40 48.33 50.05
N ARG A 549 25.00 47.16 50.30
CA ARG A 549 26.15 47.02 51.19
C ARG A 549 27.38 46.56 50.44
#